data_AF-A0A956DIY0-F1
#
_entry.id   AF-A0A956DIY0-F1
#
_cell.length_a   1.000
_cell.length_b   1.000
_cell.length_c   1.000
_cell.angle_alpha   90.00
_cell.angle_beta   90.00
_cell.angle_gamma   90.00
#
_symmetry.space_group_name_H-M   'P 1'
#
loop_
_entity.id
_entity.type
_entity.pdbx_description
1 polymer ?
#
loop_
_entity_poly.entity_id
_entity_poly.type
_entity_poly.pdbx_seq_one_letter_code
_entity_poly.pdbx_strand_id
1 'polypeptide(L)'
;MRPDCERWTAIADRLACEEPLGVEERAFFEAHPEACDACAEEASFYADLAELEHEVPTPVEPARRMPWTQRAASLGDLVGLAALGAAAAAGLMMWLGGPAASPTASPPSLAAGAPEVSHGWVAVRASGSAVGHPALLGEPVTTLALDDGGELCLRHSTGVVLCAGGGTRARLGGAGAAPHVELLEGLVVAELEARERDVPFFIVAGGRRVTSLGTTFSVEKVDERLRVGVSHGAVGVSGPERVVVRSGESWASPPPAGRAALAPLSSDDDARDRELLRGALMWKAGPSASLALPADPSGCSTSVHGVRLGASSAWLRVPPGPVTIRFACTSVERLLLGDGETKQLALPPPPSRDAATSASPSGAAPPLDAATPFDVGAALRRAQDERRAGDRAGAAASYAEIMRRAPGASEARVAQLPLATLELESGQHAAALASFEAYLAQGGPLAEEAALGRIRCLAALGRDQERRAAVQAFVERFPGSVHAEALRRDLEH
;
A
#
# COMPACT_ATOMS: atom_id res chain seq x y z
N MET A 1 -3.80 23.68 28.67
CA MET A 1 -2.42 23.26 28.97
C MET A 1 -1.96 24.01 30.22
N ARG A 2 -0.89 23.60 30.91
CA ARG A 2 -0.29 24.46 31.94
C ARG A 2 0.44 25.61 31.23
N PRO A 3 0.37 26.86 31.73
CA PRO A 3 1.02 28.01 31.09
C PRO A 3 2.53 27.82 30.85
N ASP A 4 3.20 27.09 31.75
CA ASP A 4 4.62 26.79 31.62
C ASP A 4 4.93 25.80 30.49
N CYS A 5 4.03 24.86 30.19
CA CYS A 5 4.18 23.94 29.05
C CYS A 5 3.98 24.67 27.72
N GLU A 6 3.00 25.59 27.64
CA GLU A 6 2.82 26.46 26.46
C GLU A 6 4.05 27.31 26.20
N ARG A 7 4.66 27.85 27.27
CA ARG A 7 5.92 28.59 27.18
C ARG A 7 7.08 27.69 26.72
N TRP A 8 7.16 26.46 27.23
CA TRP A 8 8.21 25.52 26.85
C TRP A 8 8.11 25.12 25.36
N THR A 9 6.91 24.77 24.87
CA THR A 9 6.67 24.46 23.45
C THR A 9 7.02 25.65 22.55
N ALA A 10 6.62 26.87 22.92
CA ALA A 10 6.96 28.06 22.15
C ALA A 10 8.48 28.33 22.08
N ILE A 11 9.23 27.96 23.12
CA ILE A 11 10.70 28.04 23.11
C ILE A 11 11.31 26.91 22.27
N ALA A 12 10.74 25.70 22.32
CA ALA A 12 11.13 24.55 21.50
C ALA A 12 10.99 24.85 19.99
N ASP A 13 9.86 25.41 19.57
CA ASP A 13 9.57 25.79 18.18
C ASP A 13 10.57 26.82 17.64
N ARG A 14 10.92 27.80 18.48
CA ARG A 14 11.94 28.82 18.14
C ARG A 14 13.33 28.20 17.98
N LEU A 15 13.71 27.27 18.86
CA LEU A 15 14.98 26.54 18.74
C LEU A 15 15.03 25.70 17.46
N ALA A 16 13.94 25.03 17.10
CA ALA A 16 13.85 24.24 15.87
C ALA A 16 13.99 25.10 14.61
N CYS A 17 13.69 26.40 14.70
CA CYS A 17 13.90 27.39 13.64
C CYS A 17 15.26 28.11 13.73
N GLU A 18 16.19 27.62 14.54
CA GLU A 18 17.53 28.21 14.79
C GLU A 18 17.48 29.64 15.36
N GLU A 19 16.39 30.04 16.01
CA GLU A 19 16.31 31.36 16.64
C GLU A 19 17.17 31.43 17.93
N PRO A 20 17.92 32.52 18.17
CA PRO A 20 18.70 32.67 19.37
C PRO A 20 17.80 32.85 20.60
N LEU A 21 18.01 32.01 21.62
CA LEU A 21 17.38 32.13 22.93
C LEU A 21 18.21 32.99 23.89
N GLY A 22 17.52 33.78 24.73
CA GLY A 22 18.13 34.44 25.87
C GLY A 22 18.58 33.45 26.95
N VAL A 23 19.46 33.89 27.87
CA VAL A 23 20.01 33.04 28.95
C VAL A 23 18.90 32.47 29.84
N GLU A 24 17.89 33.28 30.19
CA GLU A 24 16.76 32.85 31.01
C GLU A 24 15.84 31.85 30.30
N GLU A 25 15.62 32.04 29.00
CA GLU A 25 14.80 31.13 28.19
C GLU A 25 15.48 29.77 28.03
N ARG A 26 16.80 29.76 27.81
CA ARG A 26 17.59 28.53 27.73
C ARG A 26 17.58 27.77 29.06
N ALA A 27 17.80 28.46 30.18
CA ALA A 27 17.74 27.83 31.50
C ALA A 27 16.35 27.26 31.81
N PHE A 28 15.28 27.95 31.41
CA PHE A 28 13.91 27.44 31.55
C PHE A 28 13.66 26.21 30.66
N PHE A 29 14.10 26.25 29.39
CA PHE A 29 13.93 25.15 28.43
C PHE A 29 14.62 23.87 28.91
N GLU A 30 15.83 23.98 29.47
CA GLU A 30 16.61 22.86 30.00
C GLU A 30 16.00 22.29 31.30
N ALA A 31 15.49 23.15 32.20
CA ALA A 31 15.01 22.71 33.52
C ALA A 31 13.54 22.22 33.52
N HIS A 32 12.67 22.76 32.67
CA HIS A 32 11.23 22.45 32.70
C HIS A 32 10.89 20.96 32.48
N PRO A 33 11.56 20.22 31.58
CA PRO A 33 11.36 18.79 31.40
C PRO A 33 11.51 17.97 32.70
N GLU A 34 12.38 18.39 33.64
CA GLU A 34 12.55 17.70 34.92
C GLU A 34 11.31 17.77 35.83
N ALA A 35 10.41 18.73 35.59
CA ALA A 35 9.21 18.96 36.40
C ALA A 35 7.90 18.60 35.68
N CYS A 36 7.95 18.18 34.42
CA CYS A 36 6.77 17.89 33.60
C CYS A 36 7.01 16.69 32.67
N ASP A 37 6.40 15.54 32.99
CA ASP A 37 6.57 14.29 32.25
C ASP A 37 6.28 14.41 30.75
N ALA A 38 5.23 15.16 30.36
CA ALA A 38 4.88 15.35 28.95
C ALA A 38 5.95 16.13 28.18
N CYS A 39 6.53 17.16 28.78
CA CYS A 39 7.64 17.91 28.17
C CYS A 39 8.95 17.10 28.21
N ALA A 40 9.11 16.18 29.17
CA ALA A 40 10.25 15.27 29.26
C ALA A 40 10.28 14.25 28.11
N GLU A 41 9.14 13.63 27.81
CA GLU A 41 9.00 12.72 26.68
C GLU A 41 9.33 13.42 25.35
N GLU A 42 8.80 14.63 25.17
CA GLU A 42 9.04 15.45 23.98
C GLU A 42 10.51 15.90 23.89
N ALA A 43 11.13 16.32 24.99
CA ALA A 43 12.55 16.68 25.03
C ALA A 43 13.47 15.49 24.69
N SER A 44 13.15 14.29 25.19
CA SER A 44 13.89 13.05 24.88
C SER A 44 13.84 12.75 23.38
N PHE A 45 12.67 12.89 22.76
CA PHE A 45 12.51 12.68 21.32
C PHE A 45 13.41 13.61 20.50
N TYR A 46 13.50 14.90 20.85
CA TYR A 46 14.38 15.84 20.16
C TYR A 46 15.87 15.58 20.41
N ALA A 47 16.25 15.13 21.60
CA ALA A 47 17.64 14.77 21.90
C ALA A 47 18.11 13.58 21.05
N ASP A 48 17.27 12.54 20.94
CA ASP A 48 17.55 11.36 20.10
C ASP A 48 17.71 11.77 18.63
N LEU A 49 16.90 12.73 18.14
CA LEU A 49 16.99 13.23 16.78
C LEU A 49 18.28 14.01 16.52
N ALA A 50 18.72 14.84 17.48
CA ALA A 50 19.95 15.62 17.37
C ALA A 50 21.21 14.74 17.35
N GLU A 51 21.20 13.62 18.10
CA GLU A 51 22.28 12.61 18.08
C GLU A 51 22.39 11.94 16.69
N LEU A 52 21.26 11.69 16.03
CA LEU A 52 21.22 11.14 14.67
C LEU A 52 21.81 12.09 13.62
N GLU A 53 21.73 13.41 13.82
CA GLU A 53 22.28 14.40 12.88
C GLU A 53 23.80 14.57 12.99
N HIS A 54 24.39 14.35 14.17
CA HIS A 54 25.82 14.58 14.41
C HIS A 54 26.73 13.41 14.01
N GLU A 55 26.18 12.21 13.76
CA GLU A 55 26.93 11.08 13.20
C GLU A 55 27.11 11.18 11.67
N VAL A 56 27.77 12.25 11.20
CA VAL A 56 28.35 12.27 9.86
C VAL A 56 29.60 11.37 9.88
N PRO A 57 29.66 10.25 9.13
CA PRO A 57 30.82 9.39 9.17
C PRO A 57 32.06 10.14 8.67
N THR A 58 33.11 10.16 9.47
CA THR A 58 34.44 10.65 9.07
C THR A 58 34.84 9.99 7.75
N PRO A 59 35.38 10.73 6.77
CA PRO A 59 35.79 10.17 5.49
C PRO A 59 36.74 8.98 5.71
N VAL A 60 36.32 7.80 5.26
CA VAL A 60 37.16 6.60 5.33
C VAL A 60 38.39 6.84 4.45
N GLU A 61 39.58 6.83 5.05
CA GLU A 61 40.84 6.92 4.32
C GLU A 61 40.88 5.86 3.20
N PRO A 62 41.24 6.24 1.96
CA PRO A 62 41.23 5.30 0.85
C PRO A 62 42.24 4.19 1.09
N ALA A 63 41.72 2.96 1.20
CA ALA A 63 42.54 1.76 1.36
C ALA A 63 43.60 1.67 0.25
N ARG A 64 44.87 1.53 0.66
CA ARG A 64 46.02 1.34 -0.22
C ARG A 64 45.76 0.20 -1.21
N ARG A 65 45.84 0.53 -2.50
CA ARG A 65 45.73 -0.42 -3.62
C ARG A 65 46.82 -1.49 -3.50
N MET A 66 46.42 -2.77 -3.41
CA MET A 66 47.32 -3.90 -3.65
C MET A 66 47.47 -4.16 -5.17
N PRO A 67 48.68 -4.49 -5.65
CA PRO A 67 48.92 -4.76 -7.06
C PRO A 67 48.51 -6.20 -7.41
N TRP A 68 47.68 -6.32 -8.44
CA TRP A 68 47.27 -7.57 -9.05
C TRP A 68 48.29 -7.92 -10.16
N THR A 69 49.08 -8.97 -9.96
CA THR A 69 49.91 -9.54 -11.04
C THR A 69 49.12 -10.61 -11.77
N GLN A 70 48.97 -10.42 -13.09
CA GLN A 70 48.42 -11.38 -14.04
C GLN A 70 49.28 -12.65 -14.08
N ARG A 71 48.65 -13.83 -13.99
CA ARG A 71 49.19 -15.07 -14.53
C ARG A 71 48.32 -15.52 -15.68
N ALA A 72 48.88 -15.46 -16.89
CA ALA A 72 48.36 -16.14 -18.06
C ALA A 72 48.64 -17.65 -17.90
N ALA A 73 47.60 -18.47 -18.05
CA ALA A 73 47.76 -19.91 -18.23
C ALA A 73 47.78 -20.21 -19.74
N SER A 74 48.91 -20.72 -20.23
CA SER A 74 49.11 -21.17 -21.59
C SER A 74 48.47 -22.55 -21.83
N LEU A 75 47.87 -22.72 -23.01
CA LEU A 75 47.49 -24.02 -23.56
C LEU A 75 48.71 -24.92 -23.71
N GLY A 76 48.70 -26.06 -23.04
CA GLY A 76 49.68 -27.12 -23.21
C GLY A 76 49.61 -28.07 -22.04
N ASP A 77 48.63 -28.98 -22.07
CA ASP A 77 48.73 -30.33 -21.52
C ASP A 77 47.46 -31.11 -21.90
N LEU A 78 47.53 -31.72 -23.09
CA LEU A 78 46.74 -32.88 -23.47
C LEU A 78 47.58 -34.13 -23.17
N VAL A 79 46.86 -35.24 -22.95
CA VAL A 79 47.29 -36.66 -22.96
C VAL A 79 47.41 -37.30 -21.57
N GLY A 80 46.38 -38.09 -21.22
CA GLY A 80 46.49 -39.11 -20.18
C GLY A 80 45.16 -39.73 -19.77
N LEU A 81 44.92 -40.95 -20.24
CA LEU A 81 44.05 -41.99 -19.67
C LEU A 81 42.57 -42.04 -20.10
N ALA A 82 42.35 -42.83 -21.15
CA ALA A 82 41.19 -43.70 -21.28
C ALA A 82 41.46 -45.07 -20.59
N ALA A 83 40.38 -45.71 -20.13
CA ALA A 83 40.16 -47.14 -19.85
C ALA A 83 39.92 -47.56 -18.37
N LEU A 84 39.00 -48.54 -18.24
CA LEU A 84 38.42 -49.24 -17.07
C LEU A 84 37.13 -48.58 -16.52
N GLY A 85 35.97 -49.23 -16.46
CA GLY A 85 35.58 -50.60 -16.79
C GLY A 85 34.09 -50.78 -16.40
N ALA A 86 33.35 -51.54 -17.21
CA ALA A 86 31.98 -51.95 -16.92
C ALA A 86 31.94 -53.09 -15.90
N ALA A 87 30.89 -53.12 -15.05
CA ALA A 87 30.14 -54.29 -14.55
C ALA A 87 29.66 -54.12 -13.10
N ALA A 88 28.34 -54.20 -12.88
CA ALA A 88 27.71 -55.11 -11.92
C ALA A 88 26.20 -54.79 -11.79
N ALA A 89 25.40 -55.57 -12.50
CA ALA A 89 24.01 -55.86 -12.16
C ALA A 89 23.94 -57.31 -11.66
N ALA A 90 22.96 -57.58 -10.78
CA ALA A 90 22.42 -58.88 -10.34
C ALA A 90 22.83 -59.42 -8.95
N GLY A 91 21.78 -59.80 -8.19
CA GLY A 91 21.78 -60.60 -6.96
C GLY A 91 21.04 -59.86 -5.82
N LEU A 92 19.92 -60.31 -5.24
CA LEU A 92 19.32 -61.64 -5.17
C LEU A 92 17.83 -61.54 -4.78
N MET A 93 17.03 -62.49 -5.25
CA MET A 93 15.63 -62.74 -4.93
C MET A 93 15.44 -63.57 -3.64
N MET A 94 14.23 -63.46 -3.07
CA MET A 94 13.45 -64.45 -2.27
C MET A 94 13.68 -64.58 -0.75
N TRP A 95 12.65 -64.19 0.03
CA TRP A 95 12.02 -65.09 1.02
C TRP A 95 10.51 -64.77 1.19
N LEU A 96 9.73 -65.81 1.49
CA LEU A 96 8.29 -65.97 1.26
C LEU A 96 7.38 -65.58 2.45
N GLY A 97 6.21 -65.02 2.14
CA GLY A 97 4.87 -65.48 2.58
C GLY A 97 4.46 -65.49 4.07
N GLY A 98 3.48 -64.67 4.43
CA GLY A 98 2.65 -64.79 5.65
C GLY A 98 1.52 -63.74 5.70
N PRO A 99 0.33 -64.02 6.28
CA PRO A 99 -0.96 -63.56 5.77
C PRO A 99 -1.41 -62.16 6.20
N ALA A 100 -2.36 -61.64 5.42
CA ALA A 100 -3.02 -60.35 5.56
C ALA A 100 -3.70 -60.15 6.92
N ALA A 101 -3.25 -59.12 7.63
CA ALA A 101 -4.04 -58.43 8.65
C ALA A 101 -4.18 -56.98 8.19
N SER A 102 -5.42 -56.53 8.00
CA SER A 102 -5.74 -55.15 7.62
C SER A 102 -5.27 -54.19 8.72
N PRO A 103 -4.31 -53.27 8.47
CA PRO A 103 -4.03 -52.23 9.43
C PRO A 103 -5.17 -51.22 9.37
N THR A 104 -5.86 -51.07 10.49
CA THR A 104 -6.71 -49.92 10.79
C THR A 104 -5.81 -48.69 10.71
N ALA A 105 -5.94 -47.92 9.63
CA ALA A 105 -5.18 -46.69 9.44
C ALA A 105 -5.58 -45.69 10.52
N SER A 106 -4.78 -45.61 11.58
CA SER A 106 -4.75 -44.41 12.42
C SER A 106 -4.25 -43.25 11.55
N PRO A 107 -4.79 -42.03 11.72
CA PRO A 107 -4.32 -40.87 10.98
C PRO A 107 -2.80 -40.71 11.24
N PRO A 108 -1.99 -40.38 10.22
CA PRO A 108 -0.56 -40.20 10.42
C PRO A 108 -0.35 -39.08 11.44
N SER A 109 0.33 -39.43 12.54
CA SER A 109 0.94 -38.46 13.43
C SER A 109 1.87 -37.60 12.59
N LEU A 110 1.61 -36.29 12.57
CA LEU A 110 2.46 -35.28 11.94
C LEU A 110 3.90 -35.48 12.43
N ALA A 111 4.77 -35.88 11.51
CA ALA A 111 6.20 -35.85 11.74
C ALA A 111 6.62 -34.38 11.88
N ALA A 112 7.12 -34.03 13.07
CA ALA A 112 7.84 -32.80 13.30
C ALA A 112 9.06 -32.74 12.36
N GLY A 113 9.15 -31.71 11.51
CA GLY A 113 10.31 -31.51 10.64
C GLY A 113 10.06 -31.01 9.22
N ALA A 114 8.92 -30.38 8.92
CA ALA A 114 8.78 -29.57 7.71
C ALA A 114 9.25 -28.13 8.01
N PRO A 115 10.04 -27.47 7.12
CA PRO A 115 10.46 -26.10 7.31
C PRO A 115 9.25 -25.16 7.34
N GLU A 116 9.05 -24.53 8.49
CA GLU A 116 8.06 -23.50 8.73
C GLU A 116 8.49 -22.23 8.00
N VAL A 117 7.87 -21.97 6.85
CA VAL A 117 8.04 -20.68 6.15
C VAL A 117 7.26 -19.64 6.93
N SER A 118 7.97 -18.88 7.77
CA SER A 118 7.42 -17.87 8.66
C SER A 118 6.78 -16.71 7.88
N HIS A 119 5.44 -16.63 7.94
CA HIS A 119 4.58 -15.45 7.92
C HIS A 119 5.01 -14.24 7.05
N GLY A 120 4.39 -14.10 5.87
CA GLY A 120 4.32 -12.84 5.13
C GLY A 120 2.85 -12.48 4.86
N TRP A 121 2.48 -11.22 5.07
CA TRP A 121 1.11 -10.75 4.83
C TRP A 121 1.04 -10.05 3.48
N VAL A 122 0.01 -10.41 2.70
CA VAL A 122 -0.26 -9.86 1.38
C VAL A 122 -1.51 -8.98 1.50
N ALA A 123 -1.41 -7.67 1.20
CA ALA A 123 -2.58 -6.83 0.97
C ALA A 123 -2.57 -6.42 -0.49
N VAL A 124 -3.70 -6.67 -1.15
CA VAL A 124 -3.83 -6.32 -2.54
C VAL A 124 -4.92 -5.28 -2.70
N ARG A 125 -4.55 -4.19 -3.35
CA ARG A 125 -5.45 -3.11 -3.75
C ARG A 125 -5.42 -3.12 -5.27
N ALA A 126 -6.51 -3.49 -5.93
CA ALA A 126 -6.56 -3.44 -7.39
C ALA A 126 -7.73 -2.59 -7.86
N SER A 127 -7.42 -1.71 -8.81
CA SER A 127 -8.36 -1.13 -9.76
C SER A 127 -7.90 -1.51 -11.17
N GLY A 128 -8.34 -2.67 -11.68
CA GLY A 128 -7.99 -3.13 -13.04
C GLY A 128 -7.77 -4.64 -13.16
N SER A 129 -7.91 -5.19 -14.36
CA SER A 129 -8.07 -6.63 -14.65
C SER A 129 -6.81 -7.37 -15.12
N ALA A 130 -6.62 -8.57 -14.53
CA ALA A 130 -6.16 -9.87 -15.09
C ALA A 130 -4.66 -10.26 -15.18
N VAL A 131 -4.20 -11.10 -14.21
CA VAL A 131 -2.88 -11.77 -14.22
C VAL A 131 -2.89 -13.12 -14.95
N GLY A 132 -1.78 -13.36 -15.67
CA GLY A 132 -1.26 -14.67 -16.07
C GLY A 132 -0.90 -15.60 -14.89
N HIS A 133 -0.05 -16.60 -15.14
CA HIS A 133 0.08 -17.79 -14.27
C HIS A 133 0.39 -17.51 -12.78
N PRO A 134 -0.28 -18.22 -11.84
CA PRO A 134 -0.09 -18.04 -10.41
C PRO A 134 1.26 -18.57 -9.92
N ALA A 135 1.92 -17.83 -9.02
CA ALA A 135 3.04 -18.32 -8.25
C ALA A 135 2.55 -19.13 -7.02
N LEU A 136 3.15 -20.30 -6.82
CA LEU A 136 2.92 -21.16 -5.66
C LEU A 136 3.70 -20.57 -4.46
N LEU A 137 3.00 -20.17 -3.40
CA LEU A 137 3.60 -19.90 -2.09
C LEU A 137 3.97 -21.27 -1.47
N GLY A 138 5.24 -21.66 -1.57
CA GLY A 138 5.75 -22.94 -1.07
C GLY A 138 7.14 -23.34 -1.56
N GLU A 139 7.62 -22.73 -2.65
CA GLU A 139 9.02 -22.85 -3.12
C GLU A 139 9.86 -21.68 -2.57
N PRO A 140 11.15 -21.87 -2.25
CA PRO A 140 12.02 -20.91 -1.55
C PRO A 140 12.31 -19.59 -2.29
N VAL A 141 11.68 -19.37 -3.46
CA VAL A 141 11.71 -18.12 -4.20
C VAL A 141 10.29 -17.83 -4.70
N THR A 142 9.61 -16.88 -4.05
CA THR A 142 8.28 -16.45 -4.51
C THR A 142 8.47 -15.43 -5.63
N THR A 143 8.09 -15.80 -6.85
CA THR A 143 8.05 -14.84 -7.97
C THR A 143 6.75 -14.03 -7.88
N LEU A 144 6.87 -12.71 -7.82
CA LEU A 144 5.80 -11.75 -7.92
C LEU A 144 5.68 -11.27 -9.38
N ALA A 145 4.48 -11.28 -9.93
CA ALA A 145 4.16 -10.68 -11.23
C ALA A 145 2.81 -9.96 -11.15
N LEU A 146 2.80 -8.66 -11.48
CA LEU A 146 1.62 -7.80 -11.52
C LEU A 146 1.39 -7.32 -12.95
N ASP A 147 0.13 -7.21 -13.37
CA ASP A 147 -0.21 -6.58 -14.65
C ASP A 147 -0.21 -5.06 -14.51
N ASP A 148 -0.37 -4.35 -15.64
CA ASP A 148 -0.23 -2.89 -15.72
C ASP A 148 -1.16 -2.09 -14.79
N GLY A 149 -2.26 -2.68 -14.30
CA GLY A 149 -3.19 -2.05 -13.35
C GLY A 149 -3.18 -2.63 -11.94
N GLY A 150 -2.28 -3.56 -11.63
CA GLY A 150 -2.21 -4.22 -10.33
C GLY A 150 -1.30 -3.49 -9.35
N GLU A 151 -1.73 -3.35 -8.10
CA GLU A 151 -0.86 -2.92 -7.00
C GLU A 151 -0.87 -3.96 -5.89
N LEU A 152 0.30 -4.21 -5.30
CA LEU A 152 0.42 -5.15 -4.21
C LEU A 152 1.33 -4.59 -3.12
N CYS A 153 0.88 -4.59 -1.88
CA CYS A 153 1.74 -4.36 -0.73
C CYS A 153 1.99 -5.65 0.05
N LEU A 154 3.22 -5.82 0.50
CA LEU A 154 3.70 -6.94 1.30
C LEU A 154 4.34 -6.39 2.57
N ARG A 155 3.99 -6.94 3.74
CA ARG A 155 4.71 -6.66 4.98
C ARG A 155 5.51 -7.88 5.35
N HIS A 156 6.83 -7.72 5.38
CA HIS A 156 7.73 -8.71 5.92
C HIS A 156 7.73 -8.64 7.45
N SER A 157 7.95 -9.77 8.13
CA SER A 157 8.02 -9.87 9.59
C SER A 157 9.07 -8.93 10.22
N THR A 158 10.04 -8.51 9.41
CA THR A 158 11.12 -7.61 9.78
C THR A 158 10.72 -6.12 9.73
N GLY A 159 9.44 -5.76 9.73
CA GLY A 159 9.02 -4.35 9.68
C GLY A 159 9.32 -3.65 8.35
N VAL A 160 9.59 -4.42 7.29
CA VAL A 160 9.77 -3.91 5.93
C VAL A 160 8.43 -4.00 5.22
N VAL A 161 7.98 -2.88 4.66
CA VAL A 161 6.81 -2.83 3.78
C VAL A 161 7.27 -2.61 2.35
N LEU A 162 6.77 -3.43 1.43
CA LEU A 162 7.09 -3.39 0.01
C LEU A 162 5.81 -3.27 -0.79
N CYS A 163 5.63 -2.16 -1.49
CA CYS A 163 4.52 -1.95 -2.41
C CYS A 163 5.04 -1.99 -3.85
N ALA A 164 4.46 -2.84 -4.67
CA ALA A 164 4.77 -2.99 -6.09
C ALA A 164 3.63 -2.41 -6.93
N GLY A 165 3.97 -1.61 -7.94
CA GLY A 165 3.03 -1.05 -8.90
C GLY A 165 2.76 -1.99 -10.08
N GLY A 166 1.91 -1.55 -11.01
CA GLY A 166 1.55 -2.34 -12.19
C GLY A 166 2.76 -2.70 -13.07
N GLY A 167 2.70 -3.85 -13.73
CA GLY A 167 3.77 -4.36 -14.60
C GLY A 167 4.99 -4.90 -13.84
N THR A 168 4.94 -4.94 -12.51
CA THR A 168 6.09 -5.35 -11.69
C THR A 168 6.32 -6.85 -11.71
N ARG A 169 7.54 -7.25 -12.01
CA ARG A 169 8.05 -8.61 -11.86
C ARG A 169 9.22 -8.61 -10.90
N ALA A 170 9.10 -9.36 -9.80
CA ALA A 170 10.14 -9.46 -8.79
C ALA A 170 10.26 -10.89 -8.25
N ARG A 171 11.38 -11.23 -7.64
CA ARG A 171 11.53 -12.44 -6.85
C ARG A 171 11.85 -12.06 -5.42
N LEU A 172 11.09 -12.62 -4.50
CA LEU A 172 11.35 -12.48 -3.07
C LEU A 172 12.32 -13.59 -2.67
N GLY A 173 13.44 -13.19 -2.07
CA GLY A 173 14.51 -14.09 -1.69
C GLY A 173 15.04 -13.80 -0.29
N GLY A 174 15.78 -14.77 0.24
CA GLY A 174 16.39 -14.68 1.56
C GLY A 174 15.53 -15.33 2.64
N ALA A 175 15.74 -16.63 2.88
CA ALA A 175 15.38 -17.24 4.14
C ALA A 175 16.46 -16.88 5.18
N GLY A 176 16.08 -16.24 6.29
CA GLY A 176 16.99 -15.94 7.40
C GLY A 176 17.48 -14.49 7.47
N ALA A 177 18.79 -14.30 7.62
CA ALA A 177 19.40 -13.09 8.18
C ALA A 177 19.48 -11.87 7.24
N ALA A 178 18.97 -11.92 6.01
CA ALA A 178 18.99 -10.75 5.11
C ALA A 178 17.90 -10.86 4.02
N PRO A 179 16.66 -10.43 4.32
CA PRO A 179 15.59 -10.43 3.33
C PRO A 179 15.95 -9.53 2.15
N HIS A 180 15.67 -9.98 0.93
CA HIS A 180 15.93 -9.19 -0.27
C HIS A 180 14.88 -9.40 -1.36
N VAL A 181 14.83 -8.44 -2.27
CA VAL A 181 13.97 -8.47 -3.46
C VAL A 181 14.87 -8.40 -4.69
N GLU A 182 14.76 -9.36 -5.60
CA GLU A 182 15.32 -9.24 -6.95
C GLU A 182 14.25 -8.65 -7.88
N LEU A 183 14.37 -7.36 -8.20
CA LEU A 183 13.47 -6.67 -9.12
C LEU A 183 13.89 -6.97 -10.58
N LEU A 184 13.06 -7.74 -11.27
CA LEU A 184 13.26 -8.11 -12.66
C LEU A 184 12.76 -7.01 -13.60
N GLU A 185 11.62 -6.38 -13.27
CA GLU A 185 11.00 -5.28 -14.03
C GLU A 185 9.93 -4.56 -13.20
N GLY A 186 9.60 -3.32 -13.56
CA GLY A 186 8.56 -2.51 -12.94
C GLY A 186 9.05 -1.68 -11.76
N LEU A 187 8.18 -1.40 -10.80
CA LEU A 187 8.39 -0.45 -9.71
C LEU A 187 8.09 -1.08 -8.36
N VAL A 188 9.06 -0.99 -7.44
CA VAL A 188 8.88 -1.34 -6.03
C VAL A 188 9.21 -0.13 -5.17
N VAL A 189 8.31 0.20 -4.26
CA VAL A 189 8.50 1.18 -3.19
C VAL A 189 8.66 0.42 -1.88
N ALA A 190 9.75 0.68 -1.17
CA ALA A 190 10.05 0.10 0.12
C ALA A 190 9.95 1.17 1.20
N GLU A 191 9.29 0.84 2.30
CA GLU A 191 9.28 1.62 3.53
C GLU A 191 9.76 0.72 4.67
N LEU A 192 10.77 1.20 5.40
CA LEU A 192 11.37 0.47 6.51
C LEU A 192 11.08 1.20 7.81
N GLU A 193 10.65 0.46 8.82
CA GLU A 193 10.69 0.94 10.20
C GLU A 193 12.16 1.23 10.59
N ALA A 194 12.39 2.20 11.48
CA ALA A 194 13.72 2.45 12.03
C ALA A 194 14.19 1.17 12.75
N ARG A 195 15.40 0.70 12.45
CA ARG A 195 15.92 -0.57 12.97
C ARG A 195 17.34 -0.40 13.50
N GLU A 196 17.62 -1.13 14.57
CA GLU A 196 18.98 -1.42 15.02
C GLU A 196 19.72 -2.17 13.89
N ARG A 197 20.97 -1.78 13.63
CA ARG A 197 21.72 -1.92 12.36
C ARG A 197 22.03 -3.36 11.91
N ASP A 198 21.47 -4.40 12.53
CA ASP A 198 22.04 -5.74 12.46
C ASP A 198 21.64 -6.56 11.22
N VAL A 199 20.59 -6.18 10.50
CA VAL A 199 20.16 -6.88 9.27
C VAL A 199 19.76 -5.89 8.16
N PRO A 200 20.61 -5.66 7.15
CA PRO A 200 20.27 -4.78 6.04
C PRO A 200 19.25 -5.44 5.12
N PHE A 201 18.21 -4.67 4.77
CA PHE A 201 17.34 -5.00 3.64
C PHE A 201 17.90 -4.37 2.36
N PHE A 202 17.83 -5.12 1.25
CA PHE A 202 18.29 -4.65 -0.04
C PHE A 202 17.44 -5.14 -1.21
N ILE A 203 17.42 -4.33 -2.27
CA ILE A 203 16.80 -4.65 -3.55
C ILE A 203 17.91 -4.85 -4.57
N VAL A 204 17.91 -5.98 -5.28
CA VAL A 204 18.80 -6.26 -6.40
C VAL A 204 18.05 -5.96 -7.69
N ALA A 205 18.58 -5.10 -8.55
CA ALA A 205 17.96 -4.74 -9.82
C ALA A 205 19.05 -4.43 -10.85
N GLY A 206 18.97 -5.02 -12.06
CA GLY A 206 19.95 -4.77 -13.12
C GLY A 206 21.40 -5.05 -12.72
N GLY A 207 21.64 -6.09 -11.91
CA GLY A 207 22.97 -6.43 -11.39
C GLY A 207 23.52 -5.47 -10.33
N ARG A 208 22.72 -4.52 -9.84
CA ARG A 208 23.08 -3.57 -8.79
C ARG A 208 22.32 -3.86 -7.51
N ARG A 209 22.96 -3.55 -6.37
CA ARG A 209 22.39 -3.74 -5.04
C ARG A 209 22.06 -2.40 -4.41
N VAL A 210 20.78 -2.15 -4.15
CA VAL A 210 20.27 -0.98 -3.45
C VAL A 210 20.06 -1.35 -1.98
N THR A 211 20.90 -0.84 -1.10
CA THR A 211 20.88 -1.15 0.33
C THR A 211 20.24 -0.01 1.09
N SER A 212 19.19 -0.32 1.85
CA SER A 212 18.50 0.64 2.71
C SER A 212 19.36 1.07 3.90
N LEU A 213 19.24 2.32 4.32
CA LEU A 213 19.82 2.86 5.55
C LEU A 213 18.70 3.47 6.43
N GLY A 214 17.62 2.72 6.64
CA GLY A 214 16.45 3.13 7.43
C GLY A 214 15.53 4.14 6.73
N THR A 215 14.80 3.72 5.69
CA THR A 215 14.29 4.66 4.67
C THR A 215 12.98 4.31 3.98
N THR A 216 12.41 5.34 3.33
CA THR A 216 11.41 5.20 2.27
C THR A 216 12.05 5.49 0.92
N PHE A 217 12.07 4.51 0.02
CA PHE A 217 12.71 4.62 -1.28
C PHE A 217 12.01 3.78 -2.34
N SER A 218 12.15 4.17 -3.61
CA SER A 218 11.67 3.44 -4.77
C SER A 218 12.81 2.91 -5.62
N VAL A 219 12.58 1.76 -6.25
CA VAL A 219 13.46 1.17 -7.26
C VAL A 219 12.60 0.80 -8.45
N GLU A 220 12.92 1.39 -9.60
CA GLU A 220 12.21 1.19 -10.86
C GLU A 220 13.17 0.61 -11.90
N LYS A 221 12.79 -0.50 -12.52
CA LYS A 221 13.54 -1.12 -13.60
C LYS A 221 12.66 -1.24 -14.84
N VAL A 222 13.06 -0.56 -15.92
CA VAL A 222 12.40 -0.63 -17.23
C VAL A 222 13.48 -0.94 -18.26
N ASP A 223 13.41 -2.13 -18.87
CA ASP A 223 14.47 -2.68 -19.71
C ASP A 223 15.83 -2.69 -18.97
N GLU A 224 16.84 -2.04 -19.56
CA GLU A 224 18.19 -1.86 -19.02
C GLU A 224 18.33 -0.61 -18.14
N ARG A 225 17.26 0.18 -17.99
CA ARG A 225 17.28 1.39 -17.15
C ARG A 225 16.86 1.06 -15.74
N LEU A 226 17.73 1.38 -14.80
CA LEU A 226 17.47 1.35 -13.37
C LEU A 226 17.36 2.77 -12.85
N ARG A 227 16.34 3.03 -12.04
CA ARG A 227 16.16 4.27 -11.30
C ARG A 227 15.94 3.96 -9.82
N VAL A 228 16.49 4.80 -8.96
CA VAL A 228 16.34 4.74 -7.51
C VAL A 228 15.94 6.11 -7.03
N GLY A 229 14.78 6.25 -6.38
CA GLY A 229 14.31 7.49 -5.76
C GLY A 229 14.30 7.36 -4.25
N VAL A 230 14.57 8.43 -3.51
CA VAL A 230 14.52 8.40 -2.04
C VAL A 230 13.63 9.52 -1.55
N SER A 231 12.42 9.17 -1.08
CA SER A 231 11.51 10.13 -0.44
C SER A 231 11.94 10.46 0.98
N HIS A 232 12.56 9.51 1.71
CA HIS A 232 13.00 9.73 3.09
C HIS A 232 14.28 8.96 3.44
N GLY A 233 15.24 9.65 4.08
CA GLY A 233 16.54 9.14 4.55
C GLY A 233 17.61 8.97 3.46
N ALA A 234 18.39 7.88 3.44
CA ALA A 234 19.35 7.57 2.37
C ALA A 234 19.43 6.08 1.96
N VAL A 235 19.82 5.81 0.71
CA VAL A 235 20.13 4.45 0.24
C VAL A 235 21.50 4.40 -0.44
N GLY A 236 22.20 3.28 -0.23
CA GLY A 236 23.46 3.00 -0.92
C GLY A 236 23.21 2.14 -2.17
N VAL A 237 23.54 2.66 -3.35
CA VAL A 237 23.53 1.89 -4.60
C VAL A 237 24.94 1.37 -4.86
N SER A 238 25.09 0.06 -4.89
CA SER A 238 26.37 -0.63 -5.11
C SER A 238 26.36 -1.34 -6.46
N GLY A 239 27.44 -1.12 -7.24
CA GLY A 239 27.72 -1.78 -8.51
C GLY A 239 29.22 -1.62 -8.82
N PRO A 240 29.61 -1.25 -10.06
CA PRO A 240 31.00 -0.87 -10.36
C PRO A 240 31.47 0.34 -9.54
N GLU A 241 30.52 1.22 -9.21
CA GLU A 241 30.70 2.39 -8.35
C GLU A 241 29.70 2.33 -7.20
N ARG A 242 30.05 2.96 -6.07
CA ARG A 242 29.16 3.11 -4.92
C ARG A 242 28.65 4.54 -4.88
N VAL A 243 27.33 4.69 -4.90
CA VAL A 243 26.64 5.99 -4.83
C VAL A 243 25.71 5.98 -3.63
N VAL A 244 25.61 7.10 -2.93
CA VAL A 244 24.61 7.32 -1.89
C VAL A 244 23.57 8.28 -2.44
N VAL A 245 22.30 7.89 -2.38
CA VAL A 245 21.15 8.71 -2.79
C VAL A 245 20.43 9.14 -1.52
N ARG A 246 20.23 10.44 -1.33
CA ARG A 246 19.61 11.02 -0.13
C ARG A 246 18.16 11.42 -0.38
N SER A 247 17.48 11.79 0.70
CA SER A 247 16.12 12.30 0.69
C SER A 247 15.95 13.43 -0.33
N GLY A 248 14.92 13.31 -1.17
CA GLY A 248 14.67 14.26 -2.25
C GLY A 248 15.61 14.11 -3.44
N GLU A 249 16.41 13.05 -3.53
CA GLU A 249 17.25 12.73 -4.68
C GLU A 249 16.76 11.48 -5.42
N SER A 250 17.15 11.38 -6.68
CA SER A 250 17.00 10.22 -7.53
C SER A 250 18.31 9.93 -8.26
N TRP A 251 18.56 8.65 -8.50
CA TRP A 251 19.71 8.16 -9.24
C TRP A 251 19.27 7.26 -10.41
N ALA A 252 19.95 7.33 -11.54
CA ALA A 252 19.63 6.53 -12.73
C ALA A 252 20.87 5.92 -13.42
N SER A 253 20.72 4.70 -13.95
CA SER A 253 21.72 4.00 -14.75
C SER A 253 21.06 3.28 -15.94
N PRO A 254 21.50 3.54 -17.19
CA PRO A 254 22.39 4.64 -17.57
C PRO A 254 21.77 6.01 -17.24
N PRO A 255 22.60 7.07 -17.06
CA PRO A 255 22.07 8.41 -16.86
C PRO A 255 21.26 8.85 -18.10
N PRO A 256 20.20 9.65 -17.93
CA PRO A 256 19.47 10.24 -19.05
C PRO A 256 20.41 11.10 -19.92
N ALA A 257 20.16 11.16 -21.22
CA ALA A 257 20.98 11.93 -22.14
C ALA A 257 21.14 13.39 -21.67
N GLY A 258 22.39 13.82 -21.46
CA GLY A 258 22.73 15.17 -21.03
C GLY A 258 22.42 15.48 -19.55
N ARG A 259 22.13 14.48 -18.72
CA ARG A 259 21.91 14.65 -17.27
C ARG A 259 22.92 13.87 -16.44
N ALA A 260 23.18 14.36 -15.24
CA ALA A 260 23.94 13.61 -14.25
C ALA A 260 23.17 12.35 -13.82
N ALA A 261 23.90 11.33 -13.37
CA ALA A 261 23.29 10.12 -12.83
C ALA A 261 22.49 10.41 -11.56
N LEU A 262 22.87 11.41 -10.77
CA LEU A 262 22.17 11.89 -9.58
C LEU A 262 21.43 13.19 -9.90
N ALA A 263 20.15 13.30 -9.52
CA ALA A 263 19.28 14.46 -9.76
C ALA A 263 18.26 14.59 -8.62
N PRO A 264 17.59 15.75 -8.45
CA PRO A 264 16.46 15.87 -7.54
C PRO A 264 15.35 14.84 -7.87
N LEU A 265 14.69 14.29 -6.85
CA LEU A 265 13.48 13.48 -6.99
C LEU A 265 12.37 14.38 -7.52
N SER A 266 11.68 13.94 -8.58
CA SER A 266 10.59 14.74 -9.13
C SER A 266 9.36 14.69 -8.21
N SER A 267 8.55 15.75 -8.24
CA SER A 267 7.28 15.79 -7.48
C SER A 267 6.33 14.66 -7.88
N ASP A 268 6.34 14.26 -9.15
CA ASP A 268 5.49 13.20 -9.66
C ASP A 268 5.95 11.83 -9.19
N ASP A 269 7.27 11.60 -9.15
CA ASP A 269 7.85 10.37 -8.60
C ASP A 269 7.53 10.25 -7.10
N ASP A 270 7.69 11.32 -6.33
CA ASP A 270 7.36 11.33 -4.90
C ASP A 270 5.84 11.13 -4.64
N ALA A 271 4.98 11.76 -5.43
CA ALA A 271 3.54 11.58 -5.33
C ALA A 271 3.11 10.14 -5.66
N ARG A 272 3.72 9.53 -6.68
CA ARG A 272 3.50 8.12 -7.06
C ARG A 272 3.95 7.17 -5.95
N ASP A 273 5.13 7.42 -5.37
CA ASP A 273 5.66 6.60 -4.28
C ASP A 273 4.75 6.66 -3.04
N ARG A 274 4.24 7.86 -2.69
CA ARG A 274 3.26 8.04 -1.62
C ARG A 274 1.90 7.40 -1.91
N GLU A 275 1.44 7.41 -3.16
CA GLU A 275 0.20 6.74 -3.55
C GLU A 275 0.30 5.22 -3.34
N LEU A 276 1.39 4.60 -3.81
CA LEU A 276 1.64 3.17 -3.62
C LEU A 276 1.72 2.80 -2.13
N LEU A 277 2.40 3.63 -1.33
CA LEU A 277 2.48 3.40 0.13
C LEU A 277 1.18 3.71 0.87
N ARG A 278 0.21 4.43 0.28
CA ARG A 278 -1.07 4.70 0.95
C ARG A 278 -1.80 3.41 1.33
N GLY A 279 -1.68 2.36 0.53
CA GLY A 279 -2.21 1.03 0.86
C GLY A 279 -1.54 0.42 2.09
N ALA A 280 -0.22 0.56 2.20
CA ALA A 280 0.58 0.09 3.33
C ALA A 280 0.33 0.86 4.63
N LEU A 281 0.08 2.17 4.56
CA LEU A 281 -0.21 3.00 5.74
C LEU A 281 -1.45 2.50 6.50
N MET A 282 -2.40 1.84 5.82
CA MET A 282 -3.54 1.21 6.50
C MET A 282 -3.13 0.08 7.45
N TRP A 283 -1.96 -0.53 7.27
CA TRP A 283 -1.42 -1.53 8.20
C TRP A 283 -0.74 -0.95 9.42
N LYS A 284 -0.28 0.31 9.35
CA LYS A 284 0.28 1.02 10.49
C LYS A 284 -0.81 1.63 11.37
N ALA A 285 -1.93 1.99 10.77
CA ALA A 285 -2.91 2.88 11.37
C ALA A 285 -4.10 2.20 12.06
N GLY A 286 -4.14 0.87 12.23
CA GLY A 286 -5.32 0.32 12.89
C GLY A 286 -5.49 -1.18 13.06
N PRO A 287 -6.65 -1.54 13.64
CA PRO A 287 -7.13 -2.91 13.76
C PRO A 287 -7.10 -3.64 12.41
N SER A 288 -6.81 -4.94 12.44
CA SER A 288 -6.72 -5.76 11.21
C SER A 288 -7.26 -7.16 11.43
N ALA A 289 -7.93 -7.70 10.42
CA ALA A 289 -8.38 -9.08 10.38
C ALA A 289 -7.45 -9.93 9.52
N SER A 290 -7.38 -11.22 9.84
CA SER A 290 -6.62 -12.22 9.10
C SER A 290 -7.59 -13.11 8.33
N LEU A 291 -7.39 -13.25 7.03
CA LEU A 291 -8.21 -14.10 6.17
C LEU A 291 -7.33 -15.17 5.54
N ALA A 292 -7.57 -16.43 5.91
CA ALA A 292 -6.92 -17.58 5.31
C ALA A 292 -7.76 -18.12 4.15
N LEU A 293 -7.20 -18.03 2.94
CA LEU A 293 -7.75 -18.61 1.74
C LEU A 293 -7.03 -19.94 1.47
N PRO A 294 -7.71 -21.09 1.49
CA PRO A 294 -7.10 -22.35 1.12
C PRO A 294 -6.76 -22.37 -0.37
N ALA A 295 -5.78 -23.20 -0.75
CA ALA A 295 -5.51 -23.47 -2.16
C ALA A 295 -6.73 -24.14 -2.78
N ASP A 296 -7.14 -23.69 -3.97
CA ASP A 296 -8.24 -24.31 -4.69
C ASP A 296 -7.73 -25.50 -5.50
N PRO A 297 -8.08 -26.75 -5.13
CA PRO A 297 -7.64 -27.93 -5.87
C PRO A 297 -8.18 -27.98 -7.30
N SER A 298 -9.25 -27.23 -7.61
CA SER A 298 -9.83 -27.16 -8.94
C SER A 298 -9.12 -26.16 -9.87
N GLY A 299 -8.14 -25.43 -9.35
CA GLY A 299 -7.38 -24.43 -10.12
C GLY A 299 -8.13 -23.12 -10.35
N CYS A 300 -9.29 -22.90 -9.71
CA CYS A 300 -9.98 -21.63 -9.87
C CYS A 300 -9.18 -20.50 -9.24
N SER A 301 -9.10 -19.40 -9.97
CA SER A 301 -8.49 -18.19 -9.42
C SER A 301 -9.43 -17.58 -8.38
N THR A 302 -8.93 -17.34 -7.18
CA THR A 302 -9.63 -16.54 -6.17
C THR A 302 -9.32 -15.07 -6.39
N SER A 303 -10.27 -14.20 -6.12
CA SER A 303 -10.04 -12.76 -6.08
C SER A 303 -10.63 -12.12 -4.83
N VAL A 304 -9.92 -11.14 -4.26
CA VAL A 304 -10.36 -10.40 -3.06
C VAL A 304 -10.39 -8.92 -3.40
N HIS A 305 -11.55 -8.28 -3.20
CA HIS A 305 -11.80 -6.92 -3.66
C HIS A 305 -11.45 -6.69 -5.15
N GLY A 306 -11.66 -7.70 -6.00
CA GLY A 306 -11.36 -7.66 -7.42
C GLY A 306 -9.92 -8.04 -7.78
N VAL A 307 -9.02 -8.20 -6.80
CA VAL A 307 -7.64 -8.61 -7.05
C VAL A 307 -7.55 -10.12 -7.19
N ARG A 308 -7.09 -10.64 -8.33
CA ARG A 308 -6.83 -12.06 -8.54
C ARG A 308 -5.58 -12.54 -7.78
N LEU A 309 -5.77 -13.47 -6.85
CA LEU A 309 -4.71 -14.10 -6.04
C LEU A 309 -4.20 -15.42 -6.63
N GLY A 310 -4.89 -15.96 -7.64
CA GLY A 310 -4.57 -17.26 -8.23
C GLY A 310 -5.24 -18.42 -7.48
N ALA A 311 -4.70 -19.63 -7.67
CA ALA A 311 -5.23 -20.87 -7.07
C ALA A 311 -4.47 -21.33 -5.81
N SER A 312 -3.42 -20.59 -5.42
CA SER A 312 -2.58 -20.92 -4.26
C SER A 312 -3.26 -20.53 -2.95
N SER A 313 -2.90 -21.21 -1.85
CA SER A 313 -3.29 -20.79 -0.51
C SER A 313 -2.66 -19.44 -0.18
N ALA A 314 -3.43 -18.54 0.43
CA ALA A 314 -2.97 -17.20 0.80
C ALA A 314 -3.46 -16.82 2.19
N TRP A 315 -2.60 -16.14 2.95
CA TRP A 315 -2.97 -15.44 4.17
C TRP A 315 -2.97 -13.94 3.90
N LEU A 316 -4.14 -13.33 4.05
CA LEU A 316 -4.36 -11.91 3.78
C LEU A 316 -4.59 -11.18 5.09
N ARG A 317 -4.00 -9.99 5.21
CA ARG A 317 -4.39 -9.04 6.25
C ARG A 317 -5.27 -7.98 5.62
N VAL A 318 -6.51 -7.93 6.06
CA VAL A 318 -7.54 -7.04 5.53
C VAL A 318 -8.04 -6.12 6.64
N PRO A 319 -8.40 -4.87 6.33
CA PRO A 319 -9.02 -4.00 7.32
C PRO A 319 -10.34 -4.63 7.82
N PRO A 320 -10.73 -4.40 9.09
CA PRO A 320 -12.02 -4.84 9.58
C PRO A 320 -13.13 -4.20 8.74
N GLY A 321 -14.17 -4.99 8.48
CA GLY A 321 -15.27 -4.57 7.62
C GLY A 321 -15.63 -5.62 6.56
N PRO A 322 -16.46 -5.22 5.58
CA PRO A 322 -16.95 -6.11 4.54
C PRO A 322 -15.86 -6.41 3.51
N VAL A 323 -15.49 -7.68 3.39
CA VAL A 323 -14.56 -8.22 2.40
C VAL A 323 -15.33 -9.00 1.35
N THR A 324 -15.15 -8.65 0.07
CA THR A 324 -15.76 -9.38 -1.05
C THR A 324 -14.73 -10.30 -1.68
N ILE A 325 -15.05 -11.59 -1.72
CA ILE A 325 -14.20 -12.65 -2.25
C ILE A 325 -14.96 -13.28 -3.41
N ARG A 326 -14.35 -13.30 -4.58
CA ARG A 326 -14.92 -13.92 -5.78
C ARG A 326 -14.04 -15.07 -6.22
N PHE A 327 -14.60 -16.27 -6.15
CA PHE A 327 -14.02 -17.46 -6.76
C PHE A 327 -14.44 -17.50 -8.22
N ALA A 328 -13.51 -17.66 -9.16
CA ALA A 328 -13.81 -17.57 -10.58
C ALA A 328 -14.87 -18.58 -11.07
N CYS A 329 -15.06 -19.69 -10.36
CA CYS A 329 -15.87 -20.81 -10.84
C CYS A 329 -17.21 -21.01 -10.10
N THR A 330 -17.43 -20.42 -8.94
CA THR A 330 -18.51 -20.92 -8.06
C THR A 330 -19.32 -19.82 -7.36
N SER A 331 -18.71 -18.75 -6.86
CA SER A 331 -19.47 -17.77 -6.08
C SER A 331 -18.72 -16.46 -5.78
N VAL A 332 -19.52 -15.45 -5.42
CA VAL A 332 -19.06 -14.27 -4.69
C VAL A 332 -19.51 -14.43 -3.24
N GLU A 333 -18.57 -14.44 -2.30
CA GLU A 333 -18.83 -14.45 -0.87
C GLU A 333 -18.51 -13.07 -0.28
N ARG A 334 -19.40 -12.58 0.58
CA ARG A 334 -19.19 -11.35 1.35
C ARG A 334 -19.00 -11.73 2.80
N LEU A 335 -17.81 -11.47 3.33
CA LEU A 335 -17.46 -11.70 4.71
C LEU A 335 -17.45 -10.37 5.45
N LEU A 336 -18.07 -10.31 6.62
CA LEU A 336 -17.79 -9.24 7.57
C LEU A 336 -16.69 -9.75 8.49
N LEU A 337 -15.59 -9.01 8.59
CA LEU A 337 -14.47 -9.34 9.48
C LEU A 337 -14.38 -8.29 10.58
N GLY A 338 -14.39 -8.74 11.83
CA GLY A 338 -14.15 -7.91 13.01
C GLY A 338 -12.67 -7.59 13.18
N ASP A 339 -12.37 -6.64 14.07
CA ASP A 339 -11.01 -6.39 14.51
C ASP A 339 -10.38 -7.63 15.15
N GLY A 340 -9.15 -7.96 14.75
CA GLY A 340 -8.40 -9.12 15.23
C GLY A 340 -8.98 -10.46 14.79
N GLU A 341 -10.09 -10.48 14.05
CA GLU A 341 -10.74 -11.72 13.63
C GLU A 341 -9.84 -12.48 12.67
N THR A 342 -9.63 -13.76 12.95
CA THR A 342 -9.02 -14.68 11.99
C THR A 342 -10.10 -15.57 11.42
N LYS A 343 -10.35 -15.45 10.12
CA LYS A 343 -11.35 -16.26 9.42
C LYS A 343 -10.67 -17.15 8.39
N GLN A 344 -10.91 -18.45 8.52
CA GLN A 344 -10.52 -19.42 7.50
C GLN A 344 -11.74 -19.73 6.63
N LEU A 345 -11.59 -19.52 5.33
CA LEU A 345 -12.67 -19.73 4.39
C LEU A 345 -12.63 -21.19 3.93
N ALA A 346 -13.73 -21.92 4.12
CA ALA A 346 -13.85 -23.26 3.55
C ALA A 346 -14.28 -23.12 2.08
N LEU A 347 -13.51 -23.70 1.16
CA LEU A 347 -13.95 -23.74 -0.24
C LEU A 347 -15.28 -24.52 -0.32
N PRO A 348 -16.28 -24.00 -1.05
CA PRO A 348 -17.48 -24.77 -1.30
C PRO A 348 -17.08 -26.07 -2.01
N PRO A 349 -17.68 -27.22 -1.65
CA PRO A 349 -17.41 -28.46 -2.34
C PRO A 349 -17.66 -28.28 -3.84
N PRO A 350 -16.82 -28.84 -4.73
CA PRO A 350 -17.02 -28.72 -6.16
C PRO A 350 -18.43 -29.20 -6.50
N PRO A 351 -19.15 -28.51 -7.41
CA PRO A 351 -20.50 -28.92 -7.77
C PRO A 351 -20.46 -30.36 -8.29
N SER A 352 -21.10 -31.28 -7.54
CA SER A 352 -21.22 -32.67 -7.94
C SER A 352 -21.84 -32.74 -9.33
N ARG A 353 -21.10 -33.28 -10.31
CA ARG A 353 -21.54 -33.36 -11.72
C ARG A 353 -22.87 -34.09 -11.91
N ASP A 354 -23.34 -34.84 -10.91
CA ASP A 354 -24.52 -35.69 -11.00
C ASP A 354 -25.86 -34.98 -10.68
N ALA A 355 -25.85 -33.69 -10.29
CA ALA A 355 -27.06 -32.99 -9.85
C ALA A 355 -27.73 -32.09 -10.92
N ALA A 356 -27.29 -32.14 -12.18
CA ALA A 356 -27.88 -31.35 -13.27
C ALA A 356 -28.99 -32.12 -14.02
N THR A 357 -30.01 -32.60 -13.32
CA THR A 357 -31.31 -32.95 -13.93
C THR A 357 -32.41 -32.86 -12.88
N SER A 358 -33.44 -32.06 -13.18
CA SER A 358 -34.72 -31.93 -12.47
C SER A 358 -34.75 -31.16 -11.15
N ALA A 359 -35.11 -29.86 -11.24
CA ALA A 359 -36.15 -29.29 -10.41
C ALA A 359 -36.64 -27.93 -10.96
N SER A 360 -37.82 -27.95 -11.56
CA SER A 360 -38.82 -26.87 -11.49
C SER A 360 -39.90 -27.42 -10.55
N PRO A 361 -40.39 -26.66 -9.54
CA PRO A 361 -41.51 -25.77 -9.82
C PRO A 361 -41.58 -24.47 -9.00
N SER A 362 -42.15 -23.46 -9.65
CA SER A 362 -43.21 -22.55 -9.17
C SER A 362 -43.56 -22.63 -7.67
N GLY A 363 -43.09 -21.65 -6.90
CA GLY A 363 -43.56 -21.32 -5.56
C GLY A 363 -44.01 -19.87 -5.53
N ALA A 364 -45.29 -19.66 -5.23
CA ALA A 364 -45.97 -18.37 -5.22
C ALA A 364 -45.29 -17.34 -4.30
N ALA A 365 -45.17 -16.11 -4.80
CA ALA A 365 -44.61 -14.98 -4.07
C ALA A 365 -45.45 -14.65 -2.82
N PRO A 366 -44.81 -14.42 -1.66
CA PRO A 366 -45.52 -13.99 -0.46
C PRO A 366 -46.06 -12.55 -0.62
N PRO A 367 -47.11 -12.17 0.11
CA PRO A 367 -47.68 -10.83 0.07
C PRO A 367 -46.65 -9.80 0.58
N LEU A 368 -46.51 -8.69 -0.15
CA LEU A 368 -45.72 -7.52 0.24
C LEU A 368 -46.42 -6.78 1.39
N ASP A 369 -46.19 -7.21 2.62
CA ASP A 369 -46.66 -6.52 3.83
C ASP A 369 -45.59 -5.61 4.44
N ALA A 370 -46.06 -4.42 4.83
CA ALA A 370 -45.43 -3.36 5.61
C ALA A 370 -44.14 -2.72 5.02
N ALA A 371 -44.28 -1.47 4.56
CA ALA A 371 -43.18 -0.61 4.14
C ALA A 371 -42.08 -0.56 5.21
N THR A 372 -40.97 -1.26 4.98
CA THR A 372 -39.79 -1.21 5.84
C THR A 372 -39.39 0.27 6.00
N PRO A 373 -39.25 0.78 7.23
CA PRO A 373 -38.78 2.14 7.46
C PRO A 373 -37.46 2.38 6.70
N PHE A 374 -37.35 3.52 6.03
CA PHE A 374 -36.11 3.89 5.34
C PHE A 374 -35.04 4.19 6.38
N ASP A 375 -34.08 3.28 6.53
CA ASP A 375 -32.92 3.48 7.40
C ASP A 375 -31.90 4.38 6.68
N VAL A 376 -31.92 5.67 7.03
CA VAL A 376 -31.02 6.70 6.50
C VAL A 376 -29.55 6.35 6.79
N GLY A 377 -29.26 5.77 7.96
CA GLY A 377 -27.91 5.39 8.36
C GLY A 377 -27.36 4.25 7.51
N ALA A 378 -28.18 3.23 7.22
CA ALA A 378 -27.81 2.16 6.30
C ALA A 378 -27.59 2.65 4.87
N ALA A 379 -28.46 3.55 4.38
CA ALA A 379 -28.29 4.16 3.06
C ALA A 379 -27.00 5.00 2.96
N LEU A 380 -26.66 5.74 4.02
CA LEU A 380 -25.43 6.54 4.05
C LEU A 380 -24.18 5.67 4.04
N ARG A 381 -24.14 4.59 4.83
CA ARG A 381 -23.03 3.62 4.82
C ARG A 381 -22.84 3.02 3.44
N ARG A 382 -23.94 2.62 2.78
CA ARG A 382 -23.92 2.10 1.41
C ARG A 382 -23.32 3.10 0.42
N ALA A 383 -23.75 4.36 0.46
CA ALA A 383 -23.21 5.40 -0.42
C ALA A 383 -21.71 5.61 -0.23
N GLN A 384 -21.22 5.53 1.01
CA GLN A 384 -19.80 5.64 1.33
C GLN A 384 -19.00 4.41 0.85
N ASP A 385 -19.57 3.21 0.97
CA ASP A 385 -18.96 1.97 0.47
C ASP A 385 -18.84 2.00 -1.06
N GLU A 386 -19.89 2.43 -1.76
CA GLU A 386 -19.91 2.61 -3.22
C GLU A 386 -18.84 3.62 -3.66
N ARG A 387 -18.70 4.75 -2.94
CA ARG A 387 -17.65 5.74 -3.20
C ARG A 387 -16.25 5.17 -2.98
N ARG A 388 -16.03 4.40 -1.91
CA ARG A 388 -14.75 3.72 -1.61
C ARG A 388 -14.40 2.65 -2.66
N ALA A 389 -15.40 2.00 -3.24
CA ALA A 389 -15.24 1.04 -4.32
C ALA A 389 -15.01 1.70 -5.71
N GLY A 390 -15.04 3.03 -5.80
CA GLY A 390 -14.93 3.76 -7.06
C GLY A 390 -16.23 3.79 -7.88
N ASP A 391 -17.34 3.23 -7.37
CA ASP A 391 -18.66 3.30 -8.01
C ASP A 391 -19.30 4.67 -7.76
N ARG A 392 -18.82 5.67 -8.50
CA ARG A 392 -19.28 7.05 -8.40
C ARG A 392 -20.76 7.20 -8.73
N ALA A 393 -21.25 6.43 -9.71
CA ALA A 393 -22.66 6.49 -10.13
C ALA A 393 -23.59 5.87 -9.09
N GLY A 394 -23.22 4.70 -8.54
CA GLY A 394 -23.95 4.07 -7.43
C GLY A 394 -24.00 4.99 -6.20
N ALA A 395 -22.86 5.54 -5.79
CA ALA A 395 -22.78 6.45 -4.66
C ALA A 395 -23.68 7.68 -4.83
N ALA A 396 -23.67 8.30 -6.01
CA ALA A 396 -24.54 9.44 -6.32
C ALA A 396 -26.03 9.05 -6.24
N ALA A 397 -26.43 7.89 -6.78
CA ALA A 397 -27.79 7.39 -6.68
C ALA A 397 -28.22 7.15 -5.22
N SER A 398 -27.34 6.58 -4.39
CA SER A 398 -27.60 6.35 -2.97
C SER A 398 -27.74 7.66 -2.18
N TYR A 399 -26.91 8.67 -2.45
CA TYR A 399 -27.06 9.99 -1.82
C TYR A 399 -28.35 10.70 -2.27
N ALA A 400 -28.69 10.64 -3.56
CA ALA A 400 -29.93 11.20 -4.08
C ALA A 400 -31.17 10.52 -3.46
N GLU A 401 -31.09 9.23 -3.18
CA GLU A 401 -32.17 8.49 -2.50
C GLU A 401 -32.39 8.98 -1.07
N ILE A 402 -31.31 9.27 -0.33
CA ILE A 402 -31.38 9.87 1.01
C ILE A 402 -32.09 11.23 0.94
N MET A 403 -31.72 12.08 -0.02
CA MET A 403 -32.35 13.40 -0.26
C MET A 403 -33.84 13.29 -0.53
N ARG A 404 -34.23 12.30 -1.34
CA ARG A 404 -35.61 12.10 -1.76
C ARG A 404 -36.49 11.56 -0.64
N ARG A 405 -35.98 10.60 0.16
CA ARG A 405 -36.79 9.88 1.16
C ARG A 405 -36.70 10.47 2.56
N ALA A 406 -35.64 11.23 2.87
CA ALA A 406 -35.42 11.81 4.19
C ALA A 406 -34.88 13.26 4.14
N PRO A 407 -35.51 14.21 3.43
CA PRO A 407 -34.97 15.56 3.22
C PRO A 407 -34.76 16.37 4.52
N GLY A 408 -35.48 16.04 5.61
CA GLY A 408 -35.35 16.72 6.90
C GLY A 408 -34.36 16.09 7.88
N ALA A 409 -33.76 14.95 7.55
CA ALA A 409 -32.82 14.26 8.45
C ALA A 409 -31.47 14.99 8.49
N SER A 410 -30.81 14.98 9.65
CA SER A 410 -29.50 15.62 9.81
C SER A 410 -28.42 15.00 8.91
N GLU A 411 -28.52 13.70 8.70
CA GLU A 411 -27.66 12.87 7.86
C GLU A 411 -27.87 13.19 6.37
N ALA A 412 -29.08 13.63 6.02
CA ALA A 412 -29.38 14.11 4.69
C ALA A 412 -28.50 15.34 4.37
N ARG A 413 -28.37 16.29 5.31
CA ARG A 413 -27.47 17.44 5.15
C ARG A 413 -26.02 17.03 4.91
N VAL A 414 -25.55 15.98 5.60
CA VAL A 414 -24.20 15.43 5.43
C VAL A 414 -24.01 14.79 4.05
N ALA A 415 -25.05 14.15 3.51
CA ALA A 415 -25.06 13.53 2.18
C ALA A 415 -25.04 14.53 1.00
N GLN A 416 -25.43 15.78 1.24
CA GLN A 416 -25.65 16.76 0.17
C GLN A 416 -24.36 17.24 -0.51
N LEU A 417 -23.29 17.49 0.25
CA LEU A 417 -22.01 17.95 -0.33
C LEU A 417 -21.28 16.85 -1.13
N PRO A 418 -21.21 15.59 -0.66
CA PRO A 418 -20.70 14.48 -1.48
C PRO A 418 -21.48 14.27 -2.78
N LEU A 419 -22.82 14.39 -2.75
CA LEU A 419 -23.64 14.32 -3.96
C LEU A 419 -23.28 15.42 -4.97
N ALA A 420 -23.27 16.68 -4.52
CA ALA A 420 -22.92 17.83 -5.37
C ALA A 420 -21.54 17.68 -6.02
N THR A 421 -20.58 17.11 -5.28
CA THR A 421 -19.23 16.87 -5.76
C THR A 421 -19.20 15.78 -6.84
N LEU A 422 -19.90 14.67 -6.64
CA LEU A 422 -20.01 13.60 -7.64
C LEU A 422 -20.74 14.07 -8.91
N GLU A 423 -21.75 14.92 -8.77
CA GLU A 423 -22.44 15.57 -9.89
C GLU A 423 -21.48 16.48 -10.68
N LEU A 424 -20.66 17.27 -9.99
CA LEU A 424 -19.65 18.13 -10.62
C LEU A 424 -18.61 17.30 -11.38
N GLU A 425 -18.06 16.25 -10.76
CA GLU A 425 -17.06 15.36 -11.36
C GLU A 425 -17.61 14.57 -12.56
N SER A 426 -18.91 14.30 -12.59
CA SER A 426 -19.58 13.59 -13.69
C SER A 426 -20.05 14.52 -14.83
N GLY A 427 -19.76 15.81 -14.76
CA GLY A 427 -20.15 16.79 -15.78
C GLY A 427 -21.59 17.28 -15.66
N GLN A 428 -22.32 16.89 -14.61
CA GLN A 428 -23.70 17.31 -14.36
C GLN A 428 -23.73 18.68 -13.65
N HIS A 429 -23.07 19.67 -14.23
CA HIS A 429 -22.79 20.97 -13.59
C HIS A 429 -24.03 21.73 -13.11
N ALA A 430 -25.17 21.60 -13.81
CA ALA A 430 -26.42 22.24 -13.41
C ALA A 430 -27.04 21.60 -12.16
N ALA A 431 -26.99 20.26 -12.05
CA ALA A 431 -27.46 19.53 -10.87
C ALA A 431 -26.55 19.82 -9.68
N ALA A 432 -25.23 19.76 -9.89
CA ALA A 432 -24.23 20.09 -8.89
C ALA A 432 -24.42 21.50 -8.32
N LEU A 433 -24.66 22.48 -9.21
CA LEU A 433 -24.93 23.86 -8.81
C LEU A 433 -26.15 23.96 -7.89
N ALA A 434 -27.27 23.31 -8.25
CA ALA A 434 -28.47 23.30 -7.42
C ALA A 434 -28.20 22.65 -6.05
N SER A 435 -27.45 21.55 -6.02
CA SER A 435 -27.06 20.86 -4.78
C SER A 435 -26.20 21.73 -3.86
N PHE A 436 -25.18 22.42 -4.40
CA PHE A 436 -24.35 23.37 -3.64
C PHE A 436 -25.16 24.57 -3.13
N GLU A 437 -26.03 25.15 -3.95
CA GLU A 437 -26.86 26.29 -3.54
C GLU A 437 -27.85 25.91 -2.44
N ALA A 438 -28.46 24.73 -2.54
CA ALA A 438 -29.35 24.24 -1.49
C ALA A 438 -28.61 23.97 -0.16
N TYR A 439 -27.32 23.62 -0.21
CA TYR A 439 -26.49 23.44 0.99
C TYR A 439 -26.14 24.80 1.60
N LEU A 440 -25.72 25.75 0.77
CA LEU A 440 -25.39 27.12 1.18
C LEU A 440 -26.59 27.86 1.77
N ALA A 441 -27.80 27.63 1.28
CA ALA A 441 -29.03 28.22 1.80
C ALA A 441 -29.32 27.79 3.25
N GLN A 442 -28.95 26.56 3.63
CA GLN A 442 -29.10 26.05 4.98
C GLN A 442 -27.92 26.45 5.89
N GLY A 443 -26.74 26.66 5.29
CA GLY A 443 -25.49 26.85 6.02
C GLY A 443 -24.96 25.54 6.62
N GLY A 444 -23.69 25.55 7.03
CA GLY A 444 -23.05 24.38 7.62
C GLY A 444 -21.54 24.57 7.76
N PRO A 445 -20.85 23.61 8.40
CA PRO A 445 -19.40 23.68 8.60
C PRO A 445 -18.63 23.68 7.27
N LEU A 446 -19.16 23.02 6.24
CA LEU A 446 -18.54 22.93 4.90
C LEU A 446 -19.03 24.01 3.92
N ALA A 447 -19.41 25.18 4.43
CA ALA A 447 -19.95 26.27 3.60
C ALA A 447 -18.89 26.86 2.66
N GLU A 448 -17.61 26.83 3.05
CA GLU A 448 -16.50 27.29 2.22
C GLU A 448 -16.32 26.39 0.99
N GLU A 449 -16.23 25.07 1.19
CA GLU A 449 -16.10 24.09 0.11
C GLU A 449 -17.31 24.11 -0.83
N ALA A 450 -18.52 24.25 -0.28
CA ALA A 450 -19.74 24.37 -1.07
C ALA A 450 -19.73 25.63 -1.96
N ALA A 451 -19.24 26.75 -1.44
CA ALA A 451 -19.13 27.99 -2.20
C ALA A 451 -18.10 27.91 -3.32
N LEU A 452 -16.97 27.21 -3.10
CA LEU A 452 -16.00 26.90 -4.16
C LEU A 452 -16.61 25.98 -5.23
N GLY A 453 -17.35 24.95 -4.80
CA GLY A 453 -18.10 24.07 -5.69
C GLY A 453 -19.06 24.85 -6.60
N ARG A 454 -19.84 25.79 -6.03
CA ARG A 454 -20.72 26.70 -6.77
C ARG A 454 -19.97 27.52 -7.82
N ILE A 455 -18.83 28.13 -7.46
CA ILE A 455 -18.00 28.91 -8.40
C ILE A 455 -17.54 28.03 -9.58
N ARG A 456 -17.07 26.81 -9.30
CA ARG A 456 -16.63 25.86 -10.33
C ARG A 456 -17.76 25.44 -11.26
N CYS A 457 -18.96 25.20 -10.73
CA CYS A 457 -20.14 24.87 -11.54
C CYS A 457 -20.53 26.04 -12.46
N LEU A 458 -20.55 27.27 -11.94
CA LEU A 458 -20.88 28.46 -12.72
C LEU A 458 -19.86 28.70 -13.85
N ALA A 459 -18.57 28.47 -13.58
CA ALA A 459 -17.52 28.52 -14.60
C ALA A 459 -17.75 27.48 -15.71
N ALA A 460 -18.01 26.22 -15.34
CA ALA A 460 -18.24 25.13 -16.28
C ALA A 460 -19.49 25.33 -17.15
N LEU A 461 -20.49 26.05 -16.63
CA LEU A 461 -21.72 26.41 -17.35
C LEU A 461 -21.59 27.69 -18.20
N GLY A 462 -20.45 28.39 -18.17
CA GLY A 462 -20.25 29.66 -18.88
C GLY A 462 -21.10 30.81 -18.32
N ARG A 463 -21.50 30.76 -17.05
CA ARG A 463 -22.34 31.78 -16.39
C ARG A 463 -21.46 32.84 -15.72
N ASP A 464 -20.67 33.56 -16.52
CA ASP A 464 -19.56 34.40 -16.02
C ASP A 464 -19.97 35.55 -15.09
N GLN A 465 -21.13 36.18 -15.34
CA GLN A 465 -21.62 37.25 -14.46
C GLN A 465 -21.94 36.72 -13.06
N GLU A 466 -22.57 35.55 -13.00
CA GLU A 466 -22.93 34.91 -11.74
C GLU A 466 -21.71 34.31 -11.05
N ARG A 467 -20.76 33.77 -11.84
CA ARG A 467 -19.45 33.33 -11.32
C ARG A 467 -18.76 34.48 -10.60
N ARG A 468 -18.62 35.65 -11.25
CA ARG A 468 -17.97 36.82 -10.64
C ARG A 468 -18.66 37.27 -9.35
N ALA A 469 -20.00 37.31 -9.35
CA ALA A 469 -20.76 37.62 -8.14
C ALA A 469 -20.52 36.59 -7.01
N ALA A 470 -20.47 35.30 -7.34
CA ALA A 470 -20.19 34.24 -6.39
C ALA A 470 -18.74 34.30 -5.85
N VAL A 471 -17.77 34.65 -6.70
CA VAL A 471 -16.37 34.86 -6.32
C VAL A 471 -16.24 36.04 -5.36
N GLN A 472 -16.88 37.17 -5.67
CA GLN A 472 -16.88 38.34 -4.78
C GLN A 472 -17.47 37.98 -3.41
N ALA A 473 -18.64 37.33 -3.39
CA ALA A 473 -19.27 36.88 -2.15
C ALA A 473 -18.39 35.90 -1.35
N PHE A 474 -17.64 35.03 -2.03
CA PHE A 474 -16.70 34.11 -1.40
C PHE A 474 -15.57 34.85 -0.69
N VAL A 475 -14.92 35.80 -1.39
CA VAL A 475 -13.80 36.57 -0.83
C VAL A 475 -14.24 37.43 0.36
N GLU A 476 -15.43 38.04 0.27
CA GLU A 476 -16.01 38.82 1.37
C GLU A 476 -16.32 37.95 2.59
N ARG A 477 -16.86 36.74 2.38
CA ARG A 477 -17.28 35.84 3.44
C ARG A 477 -16.13 35.04 4.06
N PHE A 478 -15.11 34.69 3.28
CA PHE A 478 -13.98 33.84 3.69
C PHE A 478 -12.62 34.50 3.38
N PRO A 479 -12.32 35.69 3.95
CA PRO A 479 -11.15 36.48 3.55
C PRO A 479 -9.80 35.82 3.85
N GLY A 480 -9.74 34.91 4.85
CA GLY A 480 -8.55 34.15 5.23
C GLY A 480 -8.40 32.79 4.54
N SER A 481 -9.32 32.41 3.65
CA SER A 481 -9.21 31.16 2.89
C SER A 481 -8.00 31.19 1.97
N VAL A 482 -7.29 30.05 1.86
CA VAL A 482 -6.21 29.85 0.88
C VAL A 482 -6.67 30.09 -0.57
N HIS A 483 -7.97 29.93 -0.83
CA HIS A 483 -8.56 30.15 -2.15
C HIS A 483 -8.93 31.62 -2.40
N ALA A 484 -9.11 32.42 -1.36
CA ALA A 484 -9.56 33.81 -1.50
C ALA A 484 -8.55 34.67 -2.26
N GLU A 485 -7.25 34.45 -2.07
CA GLU A 485 -6.22 35.21 -2.78
C GLU A 485 -6.21 34.93 -4.29
N ALA A 486 -6.25 33.66 -4.69
CA ALA A 486 -6.31 33.27 -6.09
C ALA A 486 -7.58 33.82 -6.77
N LEU A 487 -8.71 33.79 -6.05
CA LEU A 487 -9.99 34.29 -6.52
C LEU A 487 -10.06 35.82 -6.64
N ARG A 488 -9.34 36.58 -5.80
CA ARG A 488 -9.21 38.04 -5.97
C ARG A 488 -8.52 38.38 -7.29
N ARG A 489 -7.45 37.66 -7.63
CA ARG A 489 -6.72 37.86 -8.89
C ARG A 489 -7.60 37.52 -10.10
N ASP A 490 -8.48 36.51 -10.00
CA ASP A 490 -9.44 36.18 -11.07
C ASP A 490 -10.48 37.29 -11.32
N LEU A 491 -10.79 38.14 -10.33
CA LEU A 491 -11.73 39.26 -10.51
C LEU A 491 -11.11 40.48 -11.20
N GLU A 492 -9.78 40.60 -11.21
CA GLU A 492 -9.05 41.72 -11.82
C GLU A 492 -8.87 41.54 -13.33
N HIS A 493 -9.10 40.33 -13.84
CA HIS A 493 -9.03 39.95 -15.25
C HIS A 493 -10.43 39.75 -15.84
#